data_AF-A0A2T3W9V9-F1
#
_entry.id   AF-A0A2T3W9V9-F1
#
_cell.length_a   1.000
_cell.length_b   1.000
_cell.length_c   1.000
_cell.angle_alpha   90.00
_cell.angle_beta   90.00
_cell.angle_gamma   90.00
#
_symmetry.space_group_name_H-M   'P 1'
#
loop_
_entity.id
_entity.type
_entity.pdbx_description
1 polymer ?
#
loop_
_entity_poly.entity_id
_entity_poly.type
_entity_poly.pdbx_seq_one_letter_code
_entity_poly.pdbx_strand_id
1 'polypeptide(L)'
;MFRFPRIRPQLLLTALLSLAACSQGPEPGSPQTTRSALQGQATGLTATFDSTGAWDTGFTGRITLRNPGPSAIQGWTLKFKFNGTAAAGSSVWGAGGAISRDSSGLYTVTPNSWGGATIPAGGSVTIGYDGSGQLSGVNTCTLNGASCSGTVTPPPGGDTTAPTVSLSASPGAVTSAGAVSLSASAGDNVGVTKVEFYQGSTLLGTDTTAPYTASENVTSAHNGTRTYTARAFDAAGNSTSASASVTVSIGTTPPPPTGKAIYVGYAGTWQTSVNDLTTSTVPPYYTDLNLSFARPDTTYVRGSYAFDQAVAGFEFAEGASTPNGQRKFTAAQAQTLRNNIAALKARGTRVWVSVGGWSYSQGSQWSNFSAARVVDLAQDLGASGVDIDWESSGSTCNKLDAAQFACTKDAEIKNIINTLDAEIAARGLNLQISIAGWSTGAYYVKGTPWEEGKVQWGSPFGGTMYRVVRDLGAKIDRVNLMSYDGGTYYDPREGYESYRAIYSGPIAMGLEVAPEGSGGAVLKLNAEPGTVYDAEMNTGTNNEATRYYNVETLATYMKNRGRPGDGMMLWQIWKERVYAKPPAGAAGVNATGQKVCQILAVTPTCTGTVPDLPPTQ
;
A
#
# COMPACT_ATOMS: atom_id res chain seq x y z
N MET A 1 -53.60 -52.31 -25.97
CA MET A 1 -54.63 -51.59 -25.19
C MET A 1 -54.17 -50.14 -25.04
N PHE A 2 -54.97 -49.19 -25.57
CA PHE A 2 -54.97 -47.71 -25.44
C PHE A 2 -53.64 -46.94 -25.65
N ARG A 3 -53.32 -46.32 -26.82
CA ARG A 3 -53.81 -45.11 -27.57
C ARG A 3 -53.49 -43.71 -26.96
N PHE A 4 -52.55 -42.99 -27.63
CA PHE A 4 -52.30 -41.54 -27.92
C PHE A 4 -53.22 -40.41 -27.36
N PRO A 5 -52.85 -39.08 -27.34
CA PRO A 5 -51.97 -38.33 -28.29
C PRO A 5 -51.08 -37.15 -27.77
N ARG A 6 -50.36 -36.54 -28.74
CA ARG A 6 -49.53 -35.29 -28.74
C ARG A 6 -50.22 -34.04 -28.19
N ILE A 7 -49.45 -33.01 -27.78
CA ILE A 7 -49.41 -31.62 -28.33
C ILE A 7 -48.45 -30.71 -27.51
N ARG A 8 -47.72 -29.83 -28.21
CA ARG A 8 -46.84 -28.75 -27.71
C ARG A 8 -47.63 -27.60 -27.06
N PRO A 9 -47.06 -26.82 -26.13
CA PRO A 9 -47.50 -25.44 -25.92
C PRO A 9 -46.48 -24.43 -26.45
N GLN A 10 -47.00 -23.50 -27.27
CA GLN A 10 -46.42 -22.21 -27.57
C GLN A 10 -46.37 -21.37 -26.30
N LEU A 11 -45.26 -20.67 -26.03
CA LEU A 11 -45.23 -19.59 -25.04
C LEU A 11 -45.34 -18.25 -25.77
N LEU A 12 -46.40 -17.53 -25.41
CA LEU A 12 -46.76 -16.19 -25.87
C LEU A 12 -45.68 -15.16 -25.51
N LEU A 13 -45.35 -14.34 -26.49
CA LEU A 13 -44.57 -13.12 -26.37
C LEU A 13 -45.55 -11.96 -26.09
N THR A 14 -45.57 -11.45 -24.86
CA THR A 14 -46.28 -10.21 -24.50
C THR A 14 -45.38 -9.01 -24.74
N ALA A 15 -45.72 -8.24 -25.77
CA ALA A 15 -45.16 -6.92 -26.05
C ALA A 15 -45.91 -5.85 -25.24
N LEU A 16 -45.17 -4.93 -24.62
CA LEU A 16 -45.70 -3.65 -24.13
C LEU A 16 -44.85 -2.52 -24.73
N LEU A 17 -45.55 -1.64 -25.43
CA LEU A 17 -45.08 -0.45 -26.12
C LEU A 17 -44.40 0.57 -25.19
N SER A 18 -43.33 1.19 -25.68
CA SER A 18 -43.05 2.61 -25.42
C SER A 18 -42.70 3.30 -26.74
N LEU A 19 -43.36 4.44 -26.97
CA LEU A 19 -43.37 5.20 -28.21
C LEU A 19 -42.00 5.79 -28.56
N ALA A 20 -41.69 5.75 -29.86
CA ALA A 20 -40.64 6.50 -30.51
C ALA A 20 -41.05 7.97 -30.71
N ALA A 21 -40.11 8.88 -30.49
CA ALA A 21 -40.13 10.23 -31.06
C ALA A 21 -38.72 10.55 -31.60
N CYS A 22 -38.72 11.19 -32.77
CA CYS A 22 -37.65 11.27 -33.75
C CYS A 22 -36.36 11.96 -33.27
N SER A 23 -35.20 11.38 -33.60
CA SER A 23 -33.90 12.06 -33.55
C SER A 23 -33.58 12.70 -34.91
N GLN A 24 -33.55 14.04 -34.97
CA GLN A 24 -32.95 14.77 -36.09
C GLN A 24 -31.42 14.78 -35.93
N GLY A 25 -30.70 14.50 -37.02
CA GLY A 25 -29.23 14.52 -37.06
C GLY A 25 -28.65 15.94 -37.03
N PRO A 26 -27.37 16.10 -36.68
CA PRO A 26 -26.72 17.41 -36.60
C PRO A 26 -26.07 17.80 -37.94
N GLU A 27 -26.22 19.07 -38.32
CA GLU A 27 -25.28 19.79 -39.19
C GLU A 27 -24.71 21.03 -38.45
N PRO A 28 -23.55 21.56 -38.88
CA PRO A 28 -22.52 22.06 -37.97
C PRO A 28 -22.49 23.60 -37.82
N GLY A 29 -21.92 24.10 -36.70
CA GLY A 29 -21.49 25.49 -36.60
C GLY A 29 -21.13 26.03 -35.21
N SER A 30 -19.82 26.21 -34.97
CA SER A 30 -19.15 27.18 -34.06
C SER A 30 -19.02 26.89 -32.55
N PRO A 31 -17.91 27.32 -31.91
CA PRO A 31 -17.37 26.70 -30.70
C PRO A 31 -18.05 27.20 -29.41
N GLN A 32 -18.68 26.29 -28.66
CA GLN A 32 -19.07 26.55 -27.29
C GLN A 32 -17.88 26.37 -26.35
N THR A 33 -17.48 27.46 -25.71
CA THR A 33 -16.64 27.45 -24.51
C THR A 33 -17.45 26.85 -23.35
N THR A 34 -17.08 25.65 -22.92
CA THR A 34 -17.63 25.02 -21.72
C THR A 34 -17.17 25.77 -20.47
N ARG A 35 -18.04 26.59 -19.86
CA ARG A 35 -17.88 27.04 -18.47
C ARG A 35 -18.61 26.07 -17.55
N SER A 36 -17.86 25.16 -16.91
CA SER A 36 -18.32 24.45 -15.71
C SER A 36 -18.51 25.45 -14.58
N ALA A 37 -19.77 25.76 -14.24
CA ALA A 37 -20.10 26.51 -13.04
C ALA A 37 -20.17 25.54 -11.85
N LEU A 38 -19.11 25.51 -11.04
CA LEU A 38 -19.17 25.01 -9.66
C LEU A 38 -20.06 25.98 -8.87
N GLN A 39 -21.28 25.54 -8.53
CA GLN A 39 -22.18 26.29 -7.65
C GLN A 39 -21.65 26.21 -6.21
N GLY A 40 -20.99 27.28 -5.74
CA GLY A 40 -20.82 27.51 -4.30
C GLY A 40 -22.18 27.77 -3.66
N GLN A 41 -22.58 26.97 -2.67
CA GLN A 41 -23.83 27.14 -1.94
C GLN A 41 -23.72 28.35 -0.99
N ALA A 42 -24.41 29.44 -1.32
CA ALA A 42 -24.71 30.51 -0.37
C ALA A 42 -25.52 29.95 0.80
N THR A 43 -25.25 30.39 2.04
CA THR A 43 -25.93 29.91 3.26
C THR A 43 -27.21 30.69 3.60
N GLY A 44 -27.56 31.73 2.84
CA GLY A 44 -28.77 32.56 3.01
C GLY A 44 -29.44 32.93 1.69
N LEU A 45 -30.60 33.58 1.75
CA LEU A 45 -31.30 34.04 0.53
C LEU A 45 -30.45 35.04 -0.25
N THR A 46 -30.43 34.90 -1.58
CA THR A 46 -29.68 35.83 -2.44
C THR A 46 -30.58 36.47 -3.48
N ALA A 47 -30.20 37.66 -3.93
CA ALA A 47 -30.77 38.35 -5.08
C ALA A 47 -29.67 38.66 -6.11
N THR A 48 -29.89 38.26 -7.35
CA THR A 48 -28.98 38.54 -8.48
C THR A 48 -29.67 39.48 -9.45
N PHE A 49 -28.96 40.51 -9.93
CA PHE A 49 -29.49 41.53 -10.85
C PHE A 49 -28.80 41.38 -12.21
N ASP A 50 -29.57 41.04 -13.23
CA ASP A 50 -29.12 40.91 -14.61
C ASP A 50 -29.81 41.96 -15.51
N SER A 51 -29.21 42.26 -16.66
CA SER A 51 -29.90 42.88 -17.79
C SER A 51 -30.17 41.81 -18.86
N THR A 52 -31.40 41.72 -19.34
CA THR A 52 -31.79 40.83 -20.45
C THR A 52 -31.84 41.56 -21.79
N GLY A 53 -31.60 42.87 -21.79
CA GLY A 53 -31.50 43.72 -22.99
C GLY A 53 -31.22 45.17 -22.59
N ALA A 54 -30.42 45.89 -23.36
CA ALA A 54 -30.09 47.30 -23.11
C ALA A 54 -30.05 48.09 -24.42
N TRP A 55 -30.37 49.38 -24.33
CA TRP A 55 -30.31 50.37 -25.40
C TRP A 55 -29.81 51.71 -24.82
N ASP A 56 -29.58 52.71 -25.67
CA ASP A 56 -28.83 53.93 -25.31
C ASP A 56 -29.35 54.69 -24.07
N THR A 57 -30.64 54.53 -23.73
CA THR A 57 -31.27 55.25 -22.62
C THR A 57 -31.88 54.35 -21.54
N GLY A 58 -31.85 53.03 -21.70
CA GLY A 58 -32.51 52.11 -20.78
C GLY A 58 -32.19 50.63 -20.98
N PHE A 59 -32.84 49.79 -20.17
CA PHE A 59 -32.61 48.36 -20.16
C PHE A 59 -33.85 47.61 -19.66
N THR A 60 -33.97 46.34 -20.06
CA THR A 60 -34.87 45.38 -19.41
C THR A 60 -34.05 44.59 -18.41
N GLY A 61 -34.41 44.69 -17.13
CA GLY A 61 -33.74 44.04 -16.01
C GLY A 61 -34.45 42.77 -15.53
N ARG A 62 -33.67 41.86 -14.97
CA ARG A 62 -34.15 40.64 -14.32
C ARG A 62 -33.51 40.48 -12.94
N ILE A 63 -34.33 40.28 -11.91
CA ILE A 63 -33.88 39.96 -10.56
C ILE A 63 -34.19 38.49 -10.28
N THR A 64 -33.21 37.71 -9.87
CA THR A 64 -33.40 36.32 -9.45
C THR A 64 -33.23 36.20 -7.94
N LEU A 65 -34.30 35.81 -7.24
CA LEU A 65 -34.25 35.52 -5.81
C LEU A 65 -34.04 34.02 -5.63
N ARG A 66 -32.99 33.60 -4.92
CA ARG A 66 -32.66 32.18 -4.69
C ARG A 66 -32.72 31.81 -3.22
N ASN A 67 -33.39 30.70 -2.94
CA ASN A 67 -33.47 30.08 -1.62
C ASN A 67 -32.63 28.80 -1.60
N PRO A 68 -31.41 28.82 -1.03
CA PRO A 68 -30.60 27.62 -0.90
C PRO A 68 -31.06 26.71 0.25
N GLY A 69 -31.99 27.16 1.09
CA GLY A 69 -32.44 26.45 2.27
C GLY A 69 -33.44 25.32 1.97
N PRO A 70 -33.63 24.39 2.92
CA PRO A 70 -34.46 23.20 2.75
C PRO A 70 -35.97 23.47 2.90
N SER A 71 -36.39 24.70 3.17
CA SER A 71 -37.79 25.07 3.38
C SER A 71 -38.19 26.26 2.52
N ALA A 72 -39.39 26.24 1.96
CA ALA A 72 -39.89 27.33 1.14
C ALA A 72 -40.09 28.61 1.96
N ILE A 73 -39.77 29.77 1.37
CA ILE A 73 -40.00 31.07 2.00
C ILE A 73 -41.35 31.61 1.52
N GLN A 74 -42.23 31.94 2.47
CA GLN A 74 -43.55 32.50 2.23
C GLN A 74 -43.55 33.99 2.55
N GLY A 75 -43.90 34.82 1.56
CA GLY A 75 -43.82 36.26 1.67
C GLY A 75 -42.36 36.73 1.62
N TRP A 76 -42.10 37.70 0.75
CA TRP A 76 -40.79 38.33 0.70
C TRP A 76 -40.89 39.82 0.43
N THR A 77 -39.88 40.56 0.85
CA THR A 77 -39.72 41.97 0.54
C THR A 77 -38.28 42.20 0.16
N LEU A 78 -38.07 42.59 -1.10
CA LEU A 78 -36.76 42.94 -1.62
C LEU A 78 -36.61 44.46 -1.54
N LYS A 79 -35.53 44.95 -0.93
CA LYS A 79 -35.14 46.36 -0.97
C LYS A 79 -33.78 46.51 -1.60
N PHE A 80 -33.62 47.43 -2.54
CA PHE A 80 -32.32 47.67 -3.16
C PHE A 80 -32.15 49.10 -3.67
N LYS A 81 -30.90 49.51 -3.89
CA LYS A 81 -30.56 50.80 -4.48
C LYS A 81 -29.53 50.60 -5.57
N PHE A 82 -29.81 51.10 -6.76
CA PHE A 82 -28.88 51.02 -7.89
C PHE A 82 -27.61 51.81 -7.65
N ASN A 83 -26.55 51.37 -8.31
CA ASN A 83 -25.34 52.15 -8.53
C ASN A 83 -25.56 53.14 -9.69
N GLY A 84 -24.91 54.31 -9.58
CA GLY A 84 -24.86 55.28 -10.67
C GLY A 84 -26.23 55.83 -11.09
N THR A 85 -26.45 55.88 -12.40
CA THR A 85 -27.62 56.52 -13.02
C THR A 85 -28.81 55.58 -13.26
N ALA A 86 -28.68 54.30 -12.92
CA ALA A 86 -29.75 53.33 -13.16
C ALA A 86 -30.98 53.59 -12.28
N ALA A 87 -32.16 53.46 -12.89
CA ALA A 87 -33.44 53.54 -12.21
C ALA A 87 -34.41 52.49 -12.78
N ALA A 88 -35.24 51.90 -11.92
CA ALA A 88 -36.31 51.01 -12.34
C ALA A 88 -37.57 51.84 -12.60
N GLY A 89 -38.35 51.41 -13.60
CA GLY A 89 -39.68 51.94 -13.87
C GLY A 89 -40.68 51.64 -12.75
N SER A 90 -41.91 52.10 -12.93
CA SER A 90 -43.00 51.95 -11.94
C SER A 90 -43.68 50.58 -11.97
N SER A 91 -43.23 49.65 -12.82
CA SER A 91 -43.83 48.34 -13.00
C SER A 91 -42.81 47.21 -12.94
N VAL A 92 -43.23 46.09 -12.34
CA VAL A 92 -42.51 44.81 -12.28
C VAL A 92 -43.43 43.68 -12.74
N TRP A 93 -42.87 42.59 -13.26
CA TRP A 93 -43.61 41.38 -13.62
C TRP A 93 -42.85 40.12 -13.18
N GLY A 94 -43.36 38.94 -13.55
CA GLY A 94 -42.86 37.68 -13.01
C GLY A 94 -43.34 37.53 -11.57
N ALA A 95 -42.45 37.22 -10.64
CA ALA A 95 -42.79 37.07 -9.22
C ALA A 95 -43.07 38.41 -8.49
N GLY A 96 -42.64 39.54 -9.05
CA GLY A 96 -42.92 40.88 -8.50
C GLY A 96 -44.34 41.33 -8.79
N GLY A 97 -45.00 41.91 -7.79
CA GLY A 97 -46.36 42.45 -7.87
C GLY A 97 -46.44 43.97 -7.76
N ALA A 98 -45.55 44.58 -6.98
CA ALA A 98 -45.44 46.04 -6.88
C ALA A 98 -43.99 46.47 -6.66
N ILE A 99 -43.65 47.65 -7.17
CA ILE A 99 -42.39 48.34 -6.92
C ILE A 99 -42.66 49.78 -6.48
N SER A 100 -41.97 50.24 -5.45
CA SER A 100 -42.01 51.63 -5.00
C SER A 100 -40.59 52.15 -4.79
N ARG A 101 -40.42 53.47 -4.89
CA ARG A 101 -39.14 54.15 -4.67
C ARG A 101 -39.34 55.29 -3.68
N ASP A 102 -38.54 55.33 -2.62
CA ASP A 102 -38.59 56.43 -1.65
C ASP A 102 -37.70 57.62 -2.07
N SER A 103 -37.75 58.71 -1.29
CA SER A 103 -36.96 59.91 -1.54
C SER A 103 -35.45 59.70 -1.40
N SER A 104 -35.01 58.64 -0.72
CA SER A 104 -33.60 58.25 -0.61
C SER A 104 -33.09 57.49 -1.85
N GLY A 105 -34.01 57.10 -2.74
CA GLY A 105 -33.76 56.32 -3.94
C GLY A 105 -33.73 54.81 -3.71
N LEU A 106 -34.19 54.33 -2.55
CA LEU A 106 -34.33 52.91 -2.25
C LEU A 106 -35.61 52.36 -2.89
N TYR A 107 -35.47 51.29 -3.66
CA TYR A 107 -36.58 50.55 -4.23
C TYR A 107 -37.06 49.48 -3.26
N THR A 108 -38.37 49.28 -3.15
CA THR A 108 -38.99 48.16 -2.44
C THR A 108 -39.87 47.38 -3.41
N VAL A 109 -39.64 46.08 -3.54
CA VAL A 109 -40.44 45.17 -4.36
C VAL A 109 -41.13 44.14 -3.47
N THR A 110 -42.43 43.94 -3.70
CA THR A 110 -43.25 42.92 -3.03
C THR A 110 -43.78 41.91 -4.05
N PRO A 111 -44.10 40.67 -3.63
CA PRO A 111 -44.61 39.64 -4.52
C PRO A 111 -46.00 39.95 -5.08
N ASN A 112 -46.32 39.33 -6.20
CA ASN A 112 -47.69 39.28 -6.71
C ASN A 112 -48.57 38.31 -5.89
N SER A 113 -49.89 38.34 -6.14
CA SER A 113 -50.88 37.52 -5.43
C SER A 113 -51.18 36.15 -6.05
N TRP A 114 -50.73 35.87 -7.28
CA TRP A 114 -51.07 34.65 -8.05
C TRP A 114 -49.94 33.61 -8.11
N GLY A 115 -49.05 33.57 -7.10
CA GLY A 115 -48.04 32.51 -6.95
C GLY A 115 -46.59 32.99 -6.81
N GLY A 116 -46.32 34.29 -6.90
CA GLY A 116 -44.99 34.88 -6.73
C GLY A 116 -44.54 35.03 -5.28
N ALA A 117 -45.43 34.85 -4.31
CA ALA A 117 -45.14 35.02 -2.88
C ALA A 117 -44.26 33.91 -2.27
N THR A 118 -44.10 32.77 -2.96
CA THR A 118 -43.33 31.63 -2.47
C THR A 118 -42.01 31.50 -3.23
N ILE A 119 -40.88 31.45 -2.50
CA ILE A 119 -39.59 31.03 -3.06
C ILE A 119 -39.35 29.56 -2.65
N PRO A 120 -39.39 28.60 -3.59
CA PRO A 120 -39.29 27.17 -3.26
C PRO A 120 -37.99 26.82 -2.51
N ALA A 121 -38.02 25.77 -1.69
CA ALA A 121 -36.82 25.19 -1.09
C ALA A 121 -35.82 24.77 -2.19
N GLY A 122 -34.55 25.16 -2.06
CA GLY A 122 -33.52 24.93 -3.09
C GLY A 122 -33.76 25.65 -4.44
N GLY A 123 -34.84 26.42 -4.57
CA GLY A 123 -35.31 27.00 -5.82
C GLY A 123 -35.11 28.50 -5.94
N SER A 124 -35.67 29.08 -7.00
CA SER A 124 -35.62 30.51 -7.27
C SER A 124 -36.91 31.04 -7.89
N VAL A 125 -37.10 32.35 -7.80
CA VAL A 125 -38.14 33.09 -8.52
C VAL A 125 -37.52 34.29 -9.22
N THR A 126 -38.12 34.73 -10.33
CA THR A 126 -37.59 35.84 -11.14
C THR A 126 -38.57 37.02 -11.22
N ILE A 127 -38.05 38.23 -11.11
CA ILE A 127 -38.78 39.49 -11.25
C ILE A 127 -38.23 40.21 -12.47
N GLY A 128 -39.09 40.59 -13.41
CA GLY A 128 -38.72 41.43 -14.56
C GLY A 128 -39.12 42.88 -14.33
N TYR A 129 -38.37 43.82 -14.91
CA TYR A 129 -38.68 45.25 -14.91
C TYR A 129 -38.01 45.94 -16.09
N ASP A 130 -38.55 47.07 -16.53
CA ASP A 130 -37.84 47.99 -17.42
C ASP A 130 -37.22 49.12 -16.59
N GLY A 131 -36.07 49.62 -17.03
CA GLY A 131 -35.29 50.63 -16.35
C GLY A 131 -34.64 51.62 -17.31
N SER A 132 -34.20 52.75 -16.76
CA SER A 132 -33.46 53.80 -17.46
C SER A 132 -32.01 53.88 -16.95
N GLY A 133 -31.11 54.42 -17.77
CA GLY A 133 -29.68 54.55 -17.40
C GLY A 133 -28.91 53.23 -17.54
N GLN A 134 -27.70 53.19 -16.98
CA GLN A 134 -26.80 52.03 -17.14
C GLN A 134 -26.75 51.19 -15.87
N LEU A 135 -27.22 49.93 -15.95
CA LEU A 135 -27.14 48.97 -14.85
C LEU A 135 -25.67 48.64 -14.54
N SER A 136 -25.20 49.09 -13.38
CA SER A 136 -23.83 48.89 -12.89
C SER A 136 -23.79 48.18 -11.52
N GLY A 137 -24.89 47.51 -11.16
CA GLY A 137 -25.09 46.83 -9.89
C GLY A 137 -25.94 47.62 -8.89
N VAL A 138 -25.95 47.13 -7.64
CA VAL A 138 -26.68 47.73 -6.51
C VAL A 138 -25.73 47.92 -5.32
N ASN A 139 -25.87 49.02 -4.58
CA ASN A 139 -25.07 49.31 -3.36
C ASN A 139 -25.83 49.02 -2.06
N THR A 140 -27.12 48.72 -2.16
CA THR A 140 -27.94 48.25 -1.04
C THR A 140 -28.78 47.09 -1.57
N CYS A 141 -28.84 45.99 -0.83
CA CYS A 141 -29.70 44.84 -1.13
C CYS A 141 -30.10 44.19 0.19
N THR A 142 -31.38 44.21 0.54
CA THR A 142 -31.92 43.33 1.58
C THR A 142 -33.12 42.52 1.08
N LEU A 143 -33.19 41.25 1.46
CA LEU A 143 -34.35 40.39 1.27
C LEU A 143 -34.84 39.95 2.65
N ASN A 144 -36.08 40.31 2.98
CA ASN A 144 -36.65 40.14 4.32
C ASN A 144 -35.80 40.77 5.43
N GLY A 145 -35.15 41.90 5.12
CA GLY A 145 -34.27 42.63 6.04
C GLY A 145 -32.85 42.08 6.16
N ALA A 146 -32.56 40.88 5.65
CA ALA A 146 -31.21 40.31 5.60
C ALA A 146 -30.49 40.72 4.30
N SER A 147 -29.17 40.88 4.33
CA SER A 147 -28.39 41.22 3.12
C SER A 147 -28.60 40.19 2.00
N CYS A 148 -28.88 40.66 0.79
CA CYS A 148 -29.14 39.80 -0.38
C CYS A 148 -28.11 39.89 -1.50
N SER A 149 -27.04 40.68 -1.33
CA SER A 149 -25.94 40.74 -2.29
C SER A 149 -25.16 39.43 -2.23
N GLY A 150 -25.49 38.47 -3.09
CA GLY A 150 -24.85 37.15 -3.18
C GLY A 150 -23.36 37.16 -3.53
N THR A 151 -22.75 38.34 -3.62
CA THR A 151 -21.32 38.63 -3.69
C THR A 151 -21.07 40.00 -3.05
N VAL A 152 -20.05 40.08 -2.20
CA VAL A 152 -19.40 41.33 -1.76
C VAL A 152 -19.05 42.20 -2.98
N THR A 153 -19.77 43.31 -3.20
CA THR A 153 -19.19 44.47 -3.89
C THR A 153 -18.65 45.41 -2.82
N PRO A 154 -17.35 45.76 -2.84
CA PRO A 154 -16.79 46.68 -1.86
C PRO A 154 -17.40 48.09 -2.00
N PRO A 155 -17.32 48.93 -0.96
CA PRO A 155 -17.58 50.36 -1.08
C PRO A 155 -16.71 50.97 -2.19
N PRO A 156 -17.08 52.13 -2.77
CA PRO A 156 -16.16 52.89 -3.60
C PRO A 156 -14.92 53.24 -2.74
N GLY A 157 -13.82 52.50 -2.96
CA GLY A 157 -12.63 52.52 -2.10
C GLY A 157 -12.17 51.16 -1.55
N GLY A 158 -12.83 50.04 -1.88
CA GLY A 158 -12.40 48.71 -1.42
C GLY A 158 -11.26 48.11 -2.22
N ASP A 159 -10.56 47.16 -1.59
CA ASP A 159 -9.34 46.56 -2.10
C ASP A 159 -9.56 45.75 -3.38
N THR A 160 -8.78 46.05 -4.42
CA THR A 160 -8.80 45.34 -5.71
C THR A 160 -7.53 44.56 -5.98
N THR A 161 -6.55 44.66 -5.09
CA THR A 161 -5.27 44.00 -5.25
C THR A 161 -5.41 42.59 -4.71
N ALA A 162 -4.96 41.59 -5.48
CA ALA A 162 -4.96 40.22 -5.01
C ALA A 162 -3.76 39.94 -4.09
N PRO A 163 -3.92 39.07 -3.09
CA PRO A 163 -2.81 38.68 -2.24
C PRO A 163 -1.69 38.01 -3.04
N THR A 164 -0.46 38.16 -2.58
CA THR A 164 0.67 37.31 -3.00
C THR A 164 0.68 36.03 -2.17
N VAL A 165 1.11 34.91 -2.75
CA VAL A 165 1.28 33.64 -2.03
C VAL A 165 2.45 32.84 -2.59
N SER A 166 3.20 32.18 -1.71
CA SER A 166 4.16 31.14 -2.06
C SER A 166 3.85 29.88 -1.25
N LEU A 167 4.16 28.71 -1.81
CA LEU A 167 3.95 27.42 -1.16
C LEU A 167 5.24 26.60 -1.20
N SER A 168 5.58 26.02 -0.07
CA SER A 168 6.61 24.98 0.06
C SER A 168 5.98 23.71 0.61
N ALA A 169 6.46 22.57 0.12
CA ALA A 169 6.08 21.25 0.61
C ALA A 169 7.34 20.51 1.07
N SER A 170 7.29 19.88 2.24
CA SER A 170 8.42 19.12 2.79
C SER A 170 7.94 17.80 3.40
N PRO A 171 8.58 16.67 3.07
CA PRO A 171 9.71 16.55 2.15
C PRO A 171 9.27 16.64 0.67
N GLY A 172 10.16 17.12 -0.21
CA GLY A 172 9.91 17.20 -1.66
C GLY A 172 9.90 15.84 -2.40
N ALA A 173 10.42 14.80 -1.74
CA ALA A 173 10.33 13.41 -2.18
C ALA A 173 10.00 12.52 -0.97
N VAL A 174 9.02 11.63 -1.14
CA VAL A 174 8.54 10.74 -0.09
C VAL A 174 8.74 9.30 -0.55
N THR A 175 9.52 8.52 0.21
CA THR A 175 9.79 7.10 -0.08
C THR A 175 9.26 6.15 0.99
N SER A 176 8.60 6.69 2.01
CA SER A 176 7.95 6.02 3.12
C SER A 176 6.59 6.65 3.45
N ALA A 177 5.63 5.89 3.98
CA ALA A 177 4.35 6.46 4.38
C ALA A 177 4.55 7.49 5.51
N GLY A 178 3.87 8.62 5.45
CA GLY A 178 4.08 9.70 6.42
C GLY A 178 3.46 11.02 5.99
N ALA A 179 3.66 12.05 6.82
CA ALA A 179 3.10 13.38 6.57
C ALA A 179 3.96 14.18 5.58
N VAL A 180 3.31 14.84 4.63
CA VAL A 180 3.85 15.96 3.85
C VAL A 180 3.36 17.24 4.50
N SER A 181 4.28 18.06 5.01
CA SER A 181 3.98 19.36 5.58
C SER A 181 3.97 20.44 4.50
N LEU A 182 2.91 21.24 4.49
CA LEU A 182 2.71 22.36 3.59
C LEU A 182 2.86 23.66 4.39
N SER A 183 3.69 24.58 3.90
CA SER A 183 3.89 25.89 4.50
C SER A 183 3.74 26.97 3.44
N ALA A 184 2.81 27.88 3.66
CA ALA A 184 2.55 29.00 2.76
C ALA A 184 2.90 30.34 3.41
N SER A 185 3.48 31.23 2.61
CA SER A 185 3.65 32.64 2.96
C SER A 185 2.72 33.45 2.07
N ALA A 186 1.83 34.24 2.68
CA ALA A 186 0.88 35.06 1.97
C ALA A 186 0.89 36.49 2.53
N GLY A 187 0.78 37.47 1.65
CA GLY A 187 0.81 38.89 2.00
C GLY A 187 0.00 39.73 1.01
N ASP A 188 -0.57 40.82 1.50
CA ASP A 188 -1.49 41.67 0.77
C ASP A 188 -1.39 43.12 1.29
N ASN A 189 -1.82 44.13 0.53
CA ASN A 189 -1.78 45.54 0.93
C ASN A 189 -2.79 45.89 2.03
N VAL A 190 -3.91 45.17 2.16
CA VAL A 190 -4.85 45.34 3.28
C VAL A 190 -4.76 44.17 4.24
N GLY A 191 -4.74 42.93 3.73
CA GLY A 191 -4.54 41.76 4.57
C GLY A 191 -5.15 40.48 4.01
N VAL A 192 -4.51 39.36 4.35
CA VAL A 192 -4.97 38.01 4.03
C VAL A 192 -5.94 37.53 5.11
N THR A 193 -7.09 37.02 4.73
CA THR A 193 -8.11 36.49 5.65
C THR A 193 -7.98 34.99 5.86
N LYS A 194 -7.55 34.25 4.83
CA LYS A 194 -7.33 32.80 4.90
C LYS A 194 -6.43 32.30 3.77
N VAL A 195 -5.82 31.14 4.02
CA VAL A 195 -5.16 30.31 3.01
C VAL A 195 -5.80 28.92 3.00
N GLU A 196 -6.24 28.47 1.84
CA GLU A 196 -6.76 27.11 1.63
C GLU A 196 -5.70 26.24 0.95
N PHE A 197 -5.51 25.01 1.45
CA PHE A 197 -4.54 24.05 0.94
C PHE A 197 -5.25 22.89 0.24
N TYR A 198 -4.78 22.52 -0.94
CA TYR A 198 -5.39 21.49 -1.78
C TYR A 198 -4.37 20.46 -2.26
N GLN A 199 -4.83 19.23 -2.47
CA GLN A 199 -4.18 18.23 -3.32
C GLN A 199 -5.10 17.97 -4.52
N GLY A 200 -4.65 18.36 -5.72
CA GLY A 200 -5.54 18.39 -6.89
C GLY A 200 -6.78 19.26 -6.62
N SER A 201 -7.97 18.64 -6.65
CA SER A 201 -9.24 19.32 -6.32
C SER A 201 -9.71 19.11 -4.88
N THR A 202 -9.00 18.33 -4.07
CA THR A 202 -9.40 17.98 -2.70
C THR A 202 -8.87 19.02 -1.72
N LEU A 203 -9.75 19.62 -0.91
CA LEU A 203 -9.36 20.54 0.16
C LEU A 203 -8.76 19.74 1.33
N LEU A 204 -7.52 20.05 1.69
CA LEU A 204 -6.81 19.46 2.82
C LEU A 204 -7.09 20.23 4.12
N GLY A 205 -7.21 21.56 4.02
CA GLY A 205 -7.46 22.42 5.17
C GLY A 205 -7.50 23.91 4.83
N THR A 206 -7.99 24.70 5.77
CA THR A 206 -8.03 26.15 5.72
C THR A 206 -7.35 26.70 6.96
N ASP A 207 -6.38 27.61 6.77
CA ASP A 207 -5.68 28.28 7.85
C ASP A 207 -5.94 29.79 7.77
N THR A 208 -6.40 30.38 8.87
CA THR A 208 -6.78 31.79 8.97
C THR A 208 -5.73 32.62 9.71
N THR A 209 -4.61 32.03 10.14
CA THR A 209 -3.60 32.74 10.95
C THR A 209 -2.18 32.33 10.55
N ALA A 210 -1.34 33.31 10.24
CA ALA A 210 0.05 33.03 9.93
C ALA A 210 0.82 32.51 11.18
N PRO A 211 1.76 31.55 11.04
CA PRO A 211 2.22 30.94 9.79
C PRO A 211 1.20 29.94 9.22
N TYR A 212 0.85 30.09 7.94
CA TYR A 212 -0.16 29.26 7.29
C TYR A 212 0.37 27.86 6.99
N THR A 213 -0.25 26.83 7.57
CA THR A 213 0.21 25.45 7.44
C THR A 213 -0.91 24.45 7.22
N ALA A 214 -0.58 23.34 6.57
CA ALA A 214 -1.42 22.15 6.47
C ALA A 214 -0.55 20.90 6.35
N SER A 215 -1.14 19.72 6.47
CA SER A 215 -0.45 18.46 6.20
C SER A 215 -1.34 17.43 5.51
N GLU A 216 -0.73 16.57 4.70
CA GLU A 216 -1.37 15.37 4.13
C GLU A 216 -0.56 14.15 4.53
N ASN A 217 -1.24 13.11 5.05
CA ASN A 217 -0.61 11.81 5.23
C ASN A 217 -0.63 11.04 3.92
N VAL A 218 0.54 10.80 3.33
CA VAL A 218 0.69 10.05 2.09
C VAL A 218 1.03 8.58 2.35
N THR A 219 0.53 7.71 1.47
CA THR A 219 0.74 6.25 1.49
C THR A 219 1.13 5.80 0.08
N SER A 220 1.43 4.53 -0.12
CA SER A 220 1.74 3.98 -1.46
C SER A 220 0.60 4.15 -2.48
N ALA A 221 -0.64 4.34 -2.03
CA ALA A 221 -1.78 4.69 -2.90
C ALA A 221 -1.61 6.06 -3.59
N HIS A 222 -0.70 6.89 -3.07
CA HIS A 222 -0.42 8.23 -3.55
C HIS A 222 0.86 8.30 -4.42
N ASN A 223 1.40 7.16 -4.86
CA ASN A 223 2.59 7.11 -5.72
C ASN A 223 2.44 7.92 -7.01
N GLY A 224 3.52 8.58 -7.42
CA GLY A 224 3.57 9.53 -8.52
C GLY A 224 3.80 10.96 -8.06
N THR A 225 3.73 11.91 -8.99
CA THR A 225 3.85 13.34 -8.68
C THR A 225 2.54 13.84 -8.07
N ARG A 226 2.62 14.37 -6.86
CA ARG A 226 1.51 15.00 -6.14
C ARG A 226 1.69 16.51 -6.21
N THR A 227 0.72 17.22 -6.78
CA THR A 227 0.71 18.68 -6.83
C THR A 227 -0.20 19.21 -5.74
N TYR A 228 0.38 20.06 -4.90
CA TYR A 228 -0.29 20.79 -3.84
C TYR A 228 -0.48 22.25 -4.24
N THR A 229 -1.60 22.84 -3.86
CA THR A 229 -1.92 24.24 -4.15
C THR A 229 -2.32 24.96 -2.87
N ALA A 230 -1.73 26.13 -2.63
CA ALA A 230 -2.16 27.05 -1.59
C ALA A 230 -2.85 28.24 -2.25
N ARG A 231 -4.06 28.57 -1.81
CA ARG A 231 -4.86 29.68 -2.33
C ARG A 231 -5.12 30.68 -1.21
N ALA A 232 -4.54 31.87 -1.32
CA ALA A 232 -4.74 32.95 -0.36
C ALA A 232 -5.92 33.82 -0.78
N PHE A 233 -6.68 34.31 0.20
CA PHE A 233 -7.83 35.19 0.04
C PHE A 233 -7.69 36.42 0.92
N ASP A 234 -8.14 37.58 0.42
CA ASP A 234 -8.28 38.79 1.22
C ASP A 234 -9.74 38.96 1.72
N ALA A 235 -10.06 40.12 2.31
CA ALA A 235 -11.41 40.45 2.77
C ALA A 235 -12.33 40.96 1.64
N ALA A 236 -11.77 41.39 0.52
CA ALA A 236 -12.50 41.89 -0.65
C ALA A 236 -12.93 40.77 -1.61
N GLY A 237 -12.41 39.55 -1.40
CA GLY A 237 -12.69 38.36 -2.21
C GLY A 237 -11.66 38.14 -3.32
N ASN A 238 -10.57 38.91 -3.38
CA ASN A 238 -9.48 38.64 -4.31
C ASN A 238 -8.70 37.41 -3.84
N SER A 239 -8.14 36.65 -4.79
CA SER A 239 -7.39 35.45 -4.46
C SER A 239 -6.29 35.14 -5.47
N THR A 240 -5.18 34.60 -4.99
CA THR A 240 -4.07 34.09 -5.80
C THR A 240 -3.70 32.68 -5.34
N SER A 241 -3.12 31.87 -6.22
CA SER A 241 -2.68 30.52 -5.90
C SER A 241 -1.20 30.30 -6.21
N ALA A 242 -0.53 29.50 -5.39
CA ALA A 242 0.82 28.97 -5.63
C ALA A 242 0.78 27.45 -5.52
N SER A 243 1.69 26.77 -6.22
CA SER A 243 1.76 25.31 -6.20
C SER A 243 3.15 24.79 -5.89
N ALA A 244 3.21 23.64 -5.22
CA ALA A 244 4.42 22.86 -4.99
C ALA A 244 4.16 21.41 -5.39
N SER A 245 5.19 20.71 -5.85
CA SER A 245 5.07 19.28 -6.20
C SER A 245 5.93 18.43 -5.28
N VAL A 246 5.41 17.27 -4.89
CA VAL A 246 6.11 16.25 -4.14
C VAL A 246 6.10 14.96 -4.95
N THR A 247 7.25 14.31 -5.07
CA THR A 247 7.33 12.99 -5.70
C THR A 247 7.12 11.91 -4.65
N VAL A 248 6.05 11.13 -4.75
CA VAL A 248 5.80 9.99 -3.88
C VAL A 248 6.23 8.71 -4.59
N SER A 249 7.21 8.02 -4.01
CA SER A 249 7.80 6.77 -4.51
C SER A 249 7.93 5.79 -3.35
N ILE A 250 6.81 5.52 -2.68
CA ILE A 250 6.74 4.56 -1.57
C ILE A 250 6.72 3.17 -2.18
N GLY A 251 7.74 2.36 -1.83
CA GLY A 251 7.85 1.00 -2.32
C GLY A 251 6.63 0.18 -1.96
N THR A 252 5.91 -0.35 -2.95
CA THR A 252 4.97 -1.45 -2.76
C THR A 252 5.78 -2.74 -2.83
N THR A 253 6.21 -3.29 -1.69
CA THR A 253 6.46 -4.74 -1.69
C THR A 253 5.11 -5.39 -2.01
N PRO A 254 5.03 -6.27 -3.01
CA PRO A 254 3.83 -7.06 -3.18
C PRO A 254 3.53 -7.72 -1.84
N PRO A 255 2.31 -7.62 -1.29
CA PRO A 255 1.92 -8.57 -0.26
C PRO A 255 2.23 -9.97 -0.81
N PRO A 256 2.64 -10.94 0.04
CA PRO A 256 2.75 -12.32 -0.41
C PRO A 256 1.47 -12.63 -1.20
N PRO A 257 1.56 -13.13 -2.44
CA PRO A 257 0.38 -13.31 -3.27
C PRO A 257 -0.66 -14.07 -2.46
N THR A 258 -1.77 -13.40 -2.14
CA THR A 258 -2.79 -13.95 -1.23
C THR A 258 -3.34 -15.22 -1.87
N GLY A 259 -3.03 -16.37 -1.27
CA GLY A 259 -3.44 -17.69 -1.75
C GLY A 259 -2.37 -18.53 -2.46
N LYS A 260 -1.23 -17.95 -2.86
CA LYS A 260 -0.16 -18.70 -3.56
C LYS A 260 0.84 -19.27 -2.59
N ALA A 261 1.32 -20.48 -2.89
CA ALA A 261 2.47 -21.02 -2.18
C ALA A 261 3.69 -20.12 -2.36
N ILE A 262 4.52 -20.04 -1.33
CA ILE A 262 5.80 -19.36 -1.40
C ILE A 262 6.92 -20.39 -1.64
N TYR A 263 7.89 -19.99 -2.45
CA TYR A 263 9.07 -20.77 -2.74
C TYR A 263 10.28 -19.88 -2.49
N VAL A 264 10.98 -20.20 -1.41
CA VAL A 264 12.11 -19.42 -0.91
C VAL A 264 13.40 -20.11 -1.32
N GLY A 265 14.33 -19.37 -1.92
CA GLY A 265 15.67 -19.85 -2.19
C GLY A 265 16.69 -19.12 -1.34
N TYR A 266 17.60 -19.83 -0.67
CA TYR A 266 18.77 -19.18 -0.07
C TYR A 266 19.90 -19.12 -1.10
N ALA A 267 20.43 -17.93 -1.36
CA ALA A 267 21.59 -17.70 -2.21
C ALA A 267 22.82 -17.47 -1.33
N GLY A 268 23.49 -18.57 -0.97
CA GLY A 268 24.76 -18.54 -0.24
C GLY A 268 25.82 -17.84 -1.08
N THR A 269 26.18 -16.61 -0.69
CA THR A 269 27.01 -15.69 -1.45
C THR A 269 28.42 -16.23 -1.66
N TRP A 270 28.98 -17.00 -0.72
CA TRP A 270 30.30 -17.66 -0.87
C TRP A 270 30.39 -18.64 -2.04
N GLN A 271 29.24 -19.12 -2.52
CA GLN A 271 29.14 -19.99 -3.68
C GLN A 271 28.45 -19.31 -4.87
N THR A 272 27.85 -18.13 -4.69
CA THR A 272 26.98 -17.44 -5.66
C THR A 272 27.69 -16.33 -6.42
N SER A 273 27.48 -16.28 -7.74
CA SER A 273 27.86 -15.15 -8.58
C SER A 273 26.73 -14.12 -8.60
N VAL A 274 27.06 -12.82 -8.68
CA VAL A 274 26.04 -11.80 -8.96
C VAL A 274 25.31 -12.06 -10.28
N ASN A 275 25.95 -12.74 -11.23
CA ASN A 275 25.36 -13.13 -12.53
C ASN A 275 24.42 -14.34 -12.41
N ASP A 276 24.44 -15.06 -11.31
CA ASP A 276 23.44 -16.10 -11.01
C ASP A 276 22.10 -15.48 -10.58
N LEU A 277 22.09 -14.20 -10.20
CA LEU A 277 20.93 -13.50 -9.65
C LEU A 277 20.11 -12.75 -10.72
N THR A 278 20.14 -13.20 -11.97
CA THR A 278 19.37 -12.59 -13.06
C THR A 278 18.01 -13.25 -13.24
N THR A 279 17.10 -12.59 -13.96
CA THR A 279 15.77 -13.14 -14.28
C THR A 279 15.81 -14.33 -15.24
N SER A 280 16.90 -14.53 -15.98
CA SER A 280 17.10 -15.72 -16.82
C SER A 280 17.62 -16.91 -16.02
N THR A 281 18.36 -16.65 -14.94
CA THR A 281 19.05 -17.69 -14.16
C THR A 281 18.23 -18.13 -12.95
N VAL A 282 17.67 -17.19 -12.18
CA VAL A 282 16.80 -17.51 -11.05
C VAL A 282 15.48 -18.03 -11.58
N PRO A 283 15.09 -19.29 -11.32
CA PRO A 283 13.84 -19.83 -11.82
C PRO A 283 12.61 -18.99 -11.40
N PRO A 284 11.60 -18.84 -12.28
CA PRO A 284 10.46 -17.96 -12.02
C PRO A 284 9.52 -18.46 -10.91
N TYR A 285 9.63 -19.72 -10.49
CA TYR A 285 8.86 -20.25 -9.37
C TYR A 285 9.36 -19.74 -8.01
N TYR A 286 10.60 -19.26 -7.90
CA TYR A 286 11.05 -18.60 -6.67
C TYR A 286 10.29 -17.29 -6.48
N THR A 287 9.39 -17.30 -5.50
CA THR A 287 8.68 -16.10 -5.04
C THR A 287 9.61 -15.22 -4.23
N ASP A 288 10.61 -15.83 -3.59
CA ASP A 288 11.49 -15.20 -2.62
C ASP A 288 12.93 -15.72 -2.74
N LEU A 289 13.89 -14.81 -2.62
CA LEU A 289 15.31 -15.12 -2.65
C LEU A 289 16.04 -14.43 -1.50
N ASN A 290 16.63 -15.19 -0.60
CA ASN A 290 17.39 -14.71 0.54
C ASN A 290 18.88 -14.63 0.17
N LEU A 291 19.49 -13.45 0.23
CA LEU A 291 20.93 -13.28 0.01
C LEU A 291 21.67 -13.53 1.32
N SER A 292 22.49 -14.58 1.36
CA SER A 292 23.08 -15.12 2.60
C SER A 292 24.61 -15.08 2.57
N PHE A 293 25.33 -14.48 3.51
CA PHE A 293 24.83 -13.76 4.67
C PHE A 293 25.43 -12.38 4.77
N ALA A 294 24.61 -11.46 5.25
CA ALA A 294 25.09 -10.23 5.85
C ALA A 294 25.49 -10.48 7.30
N ARG A 295 26.51 -9.77 7.77
CA ARG A 295 26.97 -9.87 9.16
C ARG A 295 26.03 -9.13 10.11
N PRO A 296 25.73 -9.66 11.32
CA PRO A 296 24.86 -8.99 12.29
C PRO A 296 25.35 -7.60 12.73
N ASP A 297 26.66 -7.46 12.91
CA ASP A 297 27.36 -6.25 13.34
C ASP A 297 27.88 -5.44 12.14
N THR A 298 27.12 -5.39 11.05
CA THR A 298 27.56 -4.71 9.82
C THR A 298 27.88 -3.24 10.07
N THR A 299 29.03 -2.81 9.53
CA THR A 299 29.47 -1.42 9.57
C THR A 299 28.98 -0.62 8.36
N TYR A 300 27.99 -1.16 7.63
CA TYR A 300 27.49 -0.56 6.39
C TYR A 300 27.04 0.88 6.57
N VAL A 301 27.48 1.76 5.68
CA VAL A 301 27.08 3.16 5.65
C VAL A 301 26.21 3.37 4.43
N ARG A 302 25.03 3.96 4.62
CA ARG A 302 24.14 4.32 3.53
C ARG A 302 24.85 5.13 2.44
N GLY A 303 24.62 4.78 1.18
CA GLY A 303 25.26 5.35 0.00
C GLY A 303 26.67 4.83 -0.30
N SER A 304 27.26 3.99 0.56
CA SER A 304 28.62 3.46 0.33
C SER A 304 28.64 2.37 -0.75
N TYR A 305 27.55 1.60 -0.89
CA TYR A 305 27.46 0.42 -1.75
C TYR A 305 28.55 -0.63 -1.49
N ALA A 306 29.15 -0.60 -0.28
CA ALA A 306 30.14 -1.57 0.18
C ALA A 306 29.45 -2.86 0.63
N PHE A 307 28.95 -3.63 -0.34
CA PHE A 307 28.28 -4.92 -0.10
C PHE A 307 29.24 -6.08 0.16
N ASP A 308 30.53 -5.80 0.27
CA ASP A 308 31.57 -6.81 0.40
C ASP A 308 31.60 -7.50 1.77
N GLN A 309 32.43 -8.55 1.85
CA GLN A 309 32.57 -9.41 3.02
C GLN A 309 32.97 -8.66 4.29
N ALA A 310 33.83 -7.65 4.17
CA ALA A 310 34.34 -6.93 5.34
C ALA A 310 33.27 -6.03 5.96
N VAL A 311 32.48 -5.37 5.12
CA VAL A 311 31.48 -4.37 5.54
C VAL A 311 30.10 -4.98 5.72
N ALA A 312 29.51 -5.52 4.65
CA ALA A 312 28.17 -6.07 4.66
C ALA A 312 28.14 -7.55 5.05
N GLY A 313 29.19 -8.32 4.71
CA GLY A 313 29.29 -9.76 4.99
C GLY A 313 29.20 -10.66 3.75
N PHE A 314 28.79 -10.15 2.59
CA PHE A 314 28.59 -11.00 1.41
C PHE A 314 29.88 -11.43 0.73
N GLU A 315 29.91 -12.70 0.30
CA GLU A 315 31.10 -13.38 -0.20
C GLU A 315 31.00 -13.78 -1.67
N PHE A 316 30.27 -13.01 -2.49
CA PHE A 316 30.05 -13.34 -3.91
C PHE A 316 31.35 -13.63 -4.68
N ALA A 317 31.22 -14.51 -5.67
CA ALA A 317 32.32 -14.97 -6.51
C ALA A 317 33.14 -13.81 -7.14
N GLU A 318 32.46 -12.72 -7.51
CA GLU A 318 33.03 -11.55 -8.17
C GLU A 318 33.82 -10.62 -7.25
N GLY A 319 33.67 -10.76 -5.93
CA GLY A 319 34.47 -9.96 -5.00
C GLY A 319 35.95 -10.31 -5.13
N ALA A 320 36.77 -9.34 -5.51
CA ALA A 320 38.21 -9.53 -5.64
C ALA A 320 38.79 -9.86 -4.26
N SER A 321 39.54 -10.95 -4.14
CA SER A 321 40.28 -11.24 -2.92
C SER A 321 41.30 -10.14 -2.68
N THR A 322 41.15 -9.42 -1.56
CA THR A 322 42.21 -8.56 -1.03
C THR A 322 43.41 -9.43 -0.65
N PRO A 323 44.64 -8.87 -0.58
CA PRO A 323 45.84 -9.63 -0.20
C PRO A 323 45.72 -10.42 1.12
N ASN A 324 44.76 -10.04 1.98
CA ASN A 324 44.49 -10.66 3.27
C ASN A 324 43.23 -11.56 3.27
N GLY A 325 42.74 -11.98 2.09
CA GLY A 325 41.74 -13.04 1.94
C GLY A 325 40.27 -12.59 1.85
N GLN A 326 39.93 -11.32 2.12
CA GLN A 326 38.55 -10.85 2.07
C GLN A 326 38.10 -10.49 0.65
N ARG A 327 36.89 -10.89 0.27
CA ARG A 327 36.27 -10.56 -1.03
C ARG A 327 35.73 -9.14 -1.04
N LYS A 328 36.28 -8.25 -1.88
CA LYS A 328 35.88 -6.85 -2.01
C LYS A 328 35.20 -6.55 -3.36
N PHE A 329 34.09 -5.83 -3.31
CA PHE A 329 33.33 -5.43 -4.49
C PHE A 329 33.91 -4.18 -5.14
N THR A 330 33.89 -4.14 -6.47
CA THR A 330 34.00 -2.90 -7.25
C THR A 330 32.65 -2.19 -7.30
N ALA A 331 32.66 -0.87 -7.53
CA ALA A 331 31.43 -0.09 -7.69
C ALA A 331 30.53 -0.63 -8.83
N ALA A 332 31.15 -1.12 -9.91
CA ALA A 332 30.42 -1.73 -11.02
C ALA A 332 29.71 -3.03 -10.59
N GLN A 333 30.36 -3.89 -9.83
CA GLN A 333 29.75 -5.12 -9.31
C GLN A 333 28.62 -4.84 -8.33
N ALA A 334 28.78 -3.84 -7.45
CA ALA A 334 27.72 -3.40 -6.55
C ALA A 334 26.51 -2.88 -7.33
N GLN A 335 26.73 -2.11 -8.40
CA GLN A 335 25.65 -1.65 -9.28
C GLN A 335 24.98 -2.82 -10.03
N THR A 336 25.75 -3.79 -10.53
CA THR A 336 25.21 -4.99 -11.18
C THR A 336 24.31 -5.77 -10.23
N LEU A 337 24.73 -5.99 -8.99
CA LEU A 337 23.91 -6.68 -7.99
C LEU A 337 22.57 -5.95 -7.77
N ARG A 338 22.59 -4.63 -7.59
CA ARG A 338 21.36 -3.83 -7.44
C ARG A 338 20.45 -3.90 -8.65
N ASN A 339 21.01 -3.84 -9.86
CA ASN A 339 20.24 -3.97 -11.10
C ASN A 339 19.56 -5.35 -11.20
N ASN A 340 20.28 -6.40 -10.83
CA ASN A 340 19.76 -7.77 -10.80
C ASN A 340 18.61 -7.92 -9.79
N ILE A 341 18.78 -7.38 -8.58
CA ILE A 341 17.72 -7.34 -7.56
C ILE A 341 16.50 -6.57 -8.06
N ALA A 342 16.69 -5.40 -8.66
CA ALA A 342 15.60 -4.61 -9.23
C ALA A 342 14.84 -5.36 -10.33
N ALA A 343 15.56 -6.08 -11.21
CA ALA A 343 14.95 -6.89 -12.26
C ALA A 343 14.16 -8.09 -11.70
N LEU A 344 14.67 -8.77 -10.68
CA LEU A 344 13.95 -9.85 -9.99
C LEU A 344 12.67 -9.33 -9.32
N LYS A 345 12.74 -8.18 -8.66
CA LYS A 345 11.57 -7.53 -8.05
C LYS A 345 10.54 -7.11 -9.08
N ALA A 346 10.98 -6.55 -10.21
CA ALA A 346 10.08 -6.19 -11.32
C ALA A 346 9.36 -7.42 -11.92
N ARG A 347 9.98 -8.60 -11.87
CA ARG A 347 9.37 -9.89 -12.24
C ARG A 347 8.42 -10.43 -11.17
N GLY A 348 8.43 -9.88 -9.95
CA GLY A 348 7.63 -10.35 -8.81
C GLY A 348 8.36 -11.29 -7.86
N THR A 349 9.67 -11.53 -8.03
CA THR A 349 10.50 -12.26 -7.06
C THR A 349 10.99 -11.28 -6.00
N ARG A 350 10.60 -11.48 -4.74
CA ARG A 350 11.11 -10.68 -3.61
C ARG A 350 12.54 -11.09 -3.28
N VAL A 351 13.40 -10.13 -2.99
CA VAL A 351 14.78 -10.39 -2.57
C VAL A 351 14.99 -9.88 -1.15
N TRP A 352 15.60 -10.69 -0.29
CA TRP A 352 15.77 -10.42 1.13
C TRP A 352 17.24 -10.37 1.51
N VAL A 353 17.59 -9.52 2.47
CA VAL A 353 18.91 -9.56 3.11
C VAL A 353 18.84 -10.53 4.27
N SER A 354 19.52 -11.68 4.17
CA SER A 354 19.61 -12.65 5.26
C SER A 354 20.82 -12.33 6.13
N VAL A 355 20.57 -11.98 7.39
CA VAL A 355 21.56 -11.57 8.37
C VAL A 355 21.83 -12.72 9.32
N GLY A 356 23.09 -13.15 9.43
CA GLY A 356 23.47 -14.23 10.34
C GLY A 356 23.91 -15.51 9.64
N GLY A 357 23.30 -16.62 10.03
CA GLY A 357 23.73 -17.97 9.70
C GLY A 357 24.78 -18.52 10.66
N TRP A 358 25.04 -19.83 10.55
CA TRP A 358 25.94 -20.59 11.44
C TRP A 358 27.33 -19.97 11.67
N SER A 359 27.91 -19.26 10.68
CA SER A 359 29.20 -18.57 10.82
C SER A 359 29.22 -17.52 11.94
N TYR A 360 28.05 -17.04 12.39
CA TYR A 360 27.90 -16.07 13.48
C TYR A 360 27.26 -16.69 14.73
N SER A 361 27.17 -18.02 14.82
CA SER A 361 26.51 -18.75 15.92
C SER A 361 27.22 -18.65 17.28
N GLN A 362 28.54 -18.47 17.27
CA GLN A 362 29.39 -18.52 18.48
C GLN A 362 30.14 -17.20 18.74
N GLY A 363 30.03 -16.23 17.84
CA GLY A 363 30.75 -14.98 17.94
C GLY A 363 30.00 -13.85 18.65
N SER A 364 30.66 -12.71 18.81
CA SER A 364 30.11 -11.52 19.47
C SER A 364 29.27 -10.63 18.55
N GLN A 365 29.12 -10.97 17.27
CA GLN A 365 28.48 -10.12 16.27
C GLN A 365 27.02 -9.82 16.62
N TRP A 366 26.27 -10.81 17.12
CA TRP A 366 24.87 -10.60 17.54
C TRP A 366 24.72 -9.63 18.71
N SER A 367 25.69 -9.60 19.63
CA SER A 367 25.70 -8.62 20.73
C SER A 367 25.88 -7.18 20.25
N ASN A 368 26.39 -7.00 19.03
CA ASN A 368 26.60 -5.72 18.36
C ASN A 368 25.65 -5.53 17.16
N PHE A 369 24.53 -6.26 17.13
CA PHE A 369 23.54 -6.13 16.06
C PHE A 369 23.06 -4.68 15.93
N SER A 370 23.02 -4.17 14.70
CA SER A 370 22.56 -2.81 14.42
C SER A 370 21.42 -2.79 13.41
N ALA A 371 20.19 -2.63 13.92
CA ALA A 371 18.99 -2.48 13.10
C ALA A 371 19.14 -1.37 12.05
N ALA A 372 19.64 -0.19 12.45
CA ALA A 372 19.83 0.95 11.56
C ALA A 372 20.76 0.64 10.37
N ARG A 373 21.85 -0.09 10.61
CA ARG A 373 22.84 -0.43 9.58
C ARG A 373 22.34 -1.53 8.64
N VAL A 374 21.63 -2.51 9.19
CA VAL A 374 20.96 -3.56 8.43
C VAL A 374 19.86 -2.96 7.53
N VAL A 375 19.08 -2.01 8.05
CA VAL A 375 18.06 -1.30 7.27
C VAL A 375 18.71 -0.46 6.17
N ASP A 376 19.81 0.26 6.45
CA ASP A 376 20.56 1.00 5.42
C ASP A 376 21.03 0.06 4.28
N LEU A 377 21.59 -1.10 4.63
CA LEU A 377 22.02 -2.12 3.68
C LEU A 377 20.85 -2.63 2.83
N ALA A 378 19.73 -2.98 3.47
CA ALA A 378 18.54 -3.46 2.79
C ALA A 378 17.95 -2.41 1.83
N GLN A 379 17.90 -1.14 2.22
CA GLN A 379 17.42 -0.06 1.37
C GLN A 379 18.31 0.16 0.15
N ASP A 380 19.63 0.21 0.33
CA ASP A 380 20.56 0.48 -0.76
C ASP A 380 20.65 -0.69 -1.75
N LEU A 381 20.55 -1.93 -1.26
CA LEU A 381 20.38 -3.11 -2.13
C LEU A 381 19.07 -3.08 -2.92
N GLY A 382 18.06 -2.38 -2.41
CA GLY A 382 16.70 -2.41 -2.94
C GLY A 382 15.96 -3.68 -2.55
N ALA A 383 16.26 -4.27 -1.39
CA ALA A 383 15.61 -5.46 -0.88
C ALA A 383 14.10 -5.26 -0.62
N SER A 384 13.41 -6.36 -0.37
CA SER A 384 11.98 -6.43 0.00
C SER A 384 11.79 -6.63 1.50
N GLY A 385 12.83 -7.12 2.18
CA GLY A 385 12.82 -7.32 3.62
C GLY A 385 14.16 -7.81 4.12
N VAL A 386 14.20 -8.07 5.42
CA VAL A 386 15.34 -8.60 6.15
C VAL A 386 14.93 -9.96 6.73
N ASP A 387 15.77 -10.95 6.50
CA ASP A 387 15.66 -12.28 7.12
C ASP A 387 16.67 -12.36 8.27
N ILE A 388 16.21 -12.67 9.47
CA ILE A 388 17.06 -12.85 10.65
C ILE A 388 17.32 -14.34 10.81
N ASP A 389 18.50 -14.76 10.36
CA ASP A 389 19.00 -16.12 10.52
C ASP A 389 19.86 -16.21 11.80
N TRP A 390 19.20 -16.00 12.93
CA TRP A 390 19.83 -15.97 14.24
C TRP A 390 20.09 -17.39 14.75
N GLU A 391 21.27 -17.94 14.46
CA GLU A 391 21.69 -19.28 14.89
C GLU A 391 22.57 -19.26 16.16
N SER A 392 22.21 -18.49 17.19
CA SER A 392 23.07 -18.30 18.37
C SER A 392 23.13 -19.54 19.27
N SER A 393 24.30 -20.19 19.28
CA SER A 393 24.63 -21.34 20.12
C SER A 393 24.56 -21.04 21.62
N GLY A 394 24.46 -22.08 22.45
CA GLY A 394 24.47 -21.93 23.91
C GLY A 394 23.17 -21.40 24.52
N SER A 395 22.10 -21.28 23.73
CA SER A 395 20.75 -21.15 24.26
C SER A 395 20.36 -22.42 25.00
N THR A 396 19.81 -22.28 26.20
CA THR A 396 19.31 -23.38 27.03
C THR A 396 17.89 -23.09 27.47
N CYS A 397 16.99 -24.02 27.19
CA CYS A 397 15.57 -23.88 27.48
C CYS A 397 15.17 -24.74 28.68
N ASN A 398 14.30 -24.19 29.54
CA ASN A 398 13.69 -24.98 30.60
C ASN A 398 12.64 -25.95 30.00
N LYS A 399 12.27 -26.99 30.76
CA LYS A 399 11.30 -28.03 30.35
C LYS A 399 9.96 -27.87 31.07
N LEU A 400 9.56 -26.64 31.38
CA LEU A 400 8.34 -26.36 32.12
C LEU A 400 7.12 -26.29 31.18
N ASP A 401 5.96 -25.98 31.75
CA ASP A 401 4.73 -25.79 31.01
C ASP A 401 4.73 -24.53 30.13
N ALA A 402 3.66 -24.33 29.35
CA ALA A 402 3.59 -23.27 28.33
C ALA A 402 3.71 -21.86 28.91
N ALA A 403 3.20 -21.69 30.13
CA ALA A 403 3.17 -20.43 30.83
C ALA A 403 4.56 -20.07 31.37
N GLN A 404 5.32 -21.09 31.79
CA GLN A 404 6.63 -20.93 32.42
C GLN A 404 7.83 -21.21 31.50
N PHE A 405 7.58 -21.68 30.28
CA PHE A 405 8.63 -21.94 29.29
C PHE A 405 9.44 -20.68 28.97
N ALA A 406 10.77 -20.82 29.04
CA ALA A 406 11.74 -19.79 28.69
C ALA A 406 13.09 -20.41 28.32
N CYS A 407 13.83 -19.70 27.46
CA CYS A 407 15.20 -19.98 27.09
C CYS A 407 16.12 -18.83 27.53
N THR A 408 17.38 -19.15 27.84
CA THR A 408 18.37 -18.18 28.33
C THR A 408 18.65 -17.03 27.36
N LYS A 409 18.40 -17.23 26.06
CA LYS A 409 18.63 -16.22 25.01
C LYS A 409 17.35 -15.64 24.40
N ASP A 410 16.17 -15.88 24.99
CA ASP A 410 14.90 -15.31 24.50
C ASP A 410 14.94 -13.79 24.36
N ALA A 411 15.58 -13.11 25.32
CA ALA A 411 15.68 -11.65 25.34
C ALA A 411 16.52 -11.11 24.17
N GLU A 412 17.58 -11.82 23.78
CA GLU A 412 18.50 -11.42 22.71
C GLU A 412 17.75 -11.36 21.36
N ILE A 413 17.15 -12.47 20.94
CA ILE A 413 16.43 -12.52 19.67
C ILE A 413 15.18 -11.63 19.66
N LYS A 414 14.44 -11.53 20.78
CA LYS A 414 13.30 -10.60 20.88
C LYS A 414 13.75 -9.15 20.71
N ASN A 415 14.89 -8.78 21.27
CA ASN A 415 15.43 -7.43 21.12
C ASN A 415 15.85 -7.16 19.67
N ILE A 416 16.47 -8.12 18.99
CA ILE A 416 16.83 -8.02 17.56
C ILE A 416 15.58 -7.75 16.71
N ILE A 417 14.52 -8.54 16.86
CA ILE A 417 13.28 -8.36 16.09
C ILE A 417 12.59 -7.04 16.44
N ASN A 418 12.47 -6.69 17.73
CA ASN A 418 11.83 -5.45 18.14
C ASN A 418 12.57 -4.20 17.66
N THR A 419 13.90 -4.20 17.72
CA THR A 419 14.70 -3.05 17.26
C THR A 419 14.66 -2.92 15.74
N LEU A 420 14.67 -4.03 15.00
CA LEU A 420 14.51 -4.02 13.55
C LEU A 420 13.13 -3.49 13.12
N ASP A 421 12.05 -4.02 13.72
CA ASP A 421 10.67 -3.58 13.48
C ASP A 421 10.49 -2.09 13.80
N ALA A 422 10.99 -1.65 14.97
CA ALA A 422 10.93 -0.24 15.36
C ALA A 422 11.70 0.67 14.40
N GLU A 423 12.88 0.25 13.92
CA GLU A 423 13.68 1.04 12.98
C GLU A 423 12.99 1.16 11.61
N ILE A 424 12.43 0.07 11.10
CA ILE A 424 11.64 0.06 9.85
C ILE A 424 10.44 0.99 9.98
N ALA A 425 9.68 0.87 11.08
CA ALA A 425 8.52 1.69 11.35
C ALA A 425 8.87 3.18 11.53
N ALA A 426 9.93 3.50 12.27
CA ALA A 426 10.37 4.88 12.51
C ALA A 426 10.79 5.59 11.23
N ARG A 427 11.30 4.84 10.23
CA ARG A 427 11.64 5.35 8.91
C ARG A 427 10.46 5.28 7.91
N GLY A 428 9.31 4.74 8.32
CA GLY A 428 8.10 4.53 7.51
C GLY A 428 8.29 3.57 6.33
N LEU A 429 9.27 2.66 6.44
CA LEU A 429 9.67 1.79 5.33
C LEU A 429 8.73 0.61 5.19
N ASN A 430 8.58 0.14 3.96
CA ASN A 430 7.86 -1.10 3.65
C ASN A 430 8.84 -2.27 3.48
N LEU A 431 9.66 -2.50 4.50
CA LEU A 431 10.53 -3.67 4.58
C LEU A 431 9.87 -4.72 5.46
N GLN A 432 9.83 -5.94 4.95
CA GLN A 432 9.30 -7.08 5.69
C GLN A 432 10.37 -7.71 6.60
N ILE A 433 9.94 -8.46 7.62
CA ILE A 433 10.81 -9.23 8.49
C ILE A 433 10.49 -10.72 8.36
N SER A 434 11.49 -11.52 8.03
CA SER A 434 11.41 -12.97 8.17
C SER A 434 12.45 -13.46 9.17
N ILE A 435 12.26 -14.68 9.67
CA ILE A 435 13.22 -15.34 10.55
C ILE A 435 13.52 -16.74 10.02
N ALA A 436 14.75 -17.20 10.24
CA ALA A 436 15.04 -18.61 10.15
C ALA A 436 14.54 -19.33 11.41
N GLY A 437 13.61 -20.26 11.22
CA GLY A 437 13.10 -21.14 12.27
C GLY A 437 14.09 -22.26 12.56
N TRP A 438 15.30 -21.92 12.99
CA TRP A 438 16.31 -22.88 13.42
C TRP A 438 15.91 -23.53 14.76
N SER A 439 16.58 -24.62 15.18
CA SER A 439 16.15 -25.52 16.27
C SER A 439 15.10 -26.54 15.84
N THR A 440 15.51 -27.46 14.98
CA THR A 440 14.69 -28.58 14.48
C THR A 440 14.12 -29.42 15.61
N GLY A 441 12.83 -29.16 15.89
CA GLY A 441 12.07 -29.71 17.01
C GLY A 441 11.57 -28.63 17.98
N ALA A 442 11.15 -27.46 17.47
CA ALA A 442 10.87 -26.27 18.28
C ALA A 442 9.61 -26.33 19.16
N TYR A 443 9.21 -27.49 19.65
CA TYR A 443 8.20 -27.54 20.69
C TYR A 443 8.35 -28.73 21.63
N TYR A 444 8.90 -28.46 22.81
CA TYR A 444 8.56 -29.22 24.01
C TYR A 444 7.98 -28.25 25.01
N VAL A 445 6.70 -28.44 25.31
CA VAL A 445 6.07 -27.77 26.42
C VAL A 445 5.24 -28.79 27.17
N LYS A 446 5.57 -28.95 28.45
CA LYS A 446 4.88 -29.83 29.36
C LYS A 446 3.39 -29.45 29.43
N GLY A 447 2.48 -30.42 29.39
CA GLY A 447 1.01 -30.28 29.45
C GLY A 447 0.29 -29.96 28.13
N THR A 448 0.91 -30.10 26.96
CA THR A 448 0.32 -29.68 25.67
C THR A 448 0.03 -30.89 24.78
N PRO A 449 -0.84 -30.78 23.75
CA PRO A 449 -1.11 -31.90 22.82
C PRO A 449 0.13 -32.45 22.08
N TRP A 450 1.27 -31.78 22.25
CA TRP A 450 2.56 -32.06 21.63
C TRP A 450 3.67 -32.25 22.69
N GLU A 451 3.28 -32.51 23.95
CA GLU A 451 4.18 -32.94 25.03
C GLU A 451 4.74 -34.34 24.75
N GLU A 452 6.04 -34.52 25.00
CA GLU A 452 6.82 -35.78 25.06
C GLU A 452 6.28 -37.02 24.29
N GLY A 453 6.90 -37.32 23.14
CA GLY A 453 6.62 -38.52 22.32
C GLY A 453 6.52 -38.27 20.81
N LYS A 454 6.42 -37.01 20.39
CA LYS A 454 6.32 -36.56 18.97
C LYS A 454 7.20 -35.36 18.63
N VAL A 455 8.18 -35.04 19.47
CA VAL A 455 9.23 -34.06 19.18
C VAL A 455 10.49 -34.61 19.84
N GLN A 456 11.52 -34.80 19.03
CA GLN A 456 12.78 -35.42 19.44
C GLN A 456 13.54 -34.53 20.42
N TRP A 457 13.69 -35.00 21.66
CA TRP A 457 14.55 -34.42 22.69
C TRP A 457 16.07 -34.64 22.44
N GLY A 458 16.50 -34.66 21.18
CA GLY A 458 17.89 -34.93 20.79
C GLY A 458 18.75 -33.67 20.60
N SER A 459 18.14 -32.51 20.33
CA SER A 459 18.87 -31.29 20.01
C SER A 459 19.03 -30.37 21.23
N PRO A 460 20.25 -29.91 21.57
CA PRO A 460 20.46 -28.94 22.64
C PRO A 460 19.83 -27.57 22.34
N PHE A 461 19.40 -27.34 21.09
CA PHE A 461 18.80 -26.09 20.66
C PHE A 461 17.28 -26.08 20.81
N GLY A 462 16.64 -27.23 21.07
CA GLY A 462 15.18 -27.44 21.06
C GLY A 462 14.39 -26.34 21.78
N GLY A 463 13.41 -25.75 21.10
CA GLY A 463 12.51 -24.73 21.65
C GLY A 463 13.06 -23.29 21.67
N THR A 464 14.30 -23.06 21.25
CA THR A 464 14.95 -21.73 21.25
C THR A 464 14.17 -20.65 20.48
N MET A 465 13.39 -21.03 19.46
CA MET A 465 12.60 -20.09 18.67
C MET A 465 11.15 -19.93 19.17
N TYR A 466 10.72 -20.71 20.14
CA TYR A 466 9.33 -20.75 20.58
C TYR A 466 8.81 -19.38 21.03
N ARG A 467 9.53 -18.71 21.94
CA ARG A 467 9.06 -17.46 22.54
C ARG A 467 9.07 -16.30 21.55
N VAL A 468 10.04 -16.23 20.64
CA VAL A 468 10.04 -15.17 19.61
C VAL A 468 8.89 -15.36 18.63
N VAL A 469 8.67 -16.58 18.13
CA VAL A 469 7.59 -16.88 17.18
C VAL A 469 6.23 -16.63 17.82
N ARG A 470 6.01 -17.13 19.03
CA ARG A 470 4.75 -16.98 19.75
C ARG A 470 4.46 -15.54 20.16
N ASP A 471 5.45 -14.86 20.75
CA ASP A 471 5.21 -13.54 21.35
C ASP A 471 5.33 -12.40 20.32
N LEU A 472 6.12 -12.56 19.26
CA LEU A 472 6.38 -11.52 18.24
C LEU A 472 5.89 -11.90 16.84
N GLY A 473 5.09 -12.97 16.69
CA GLY A 473 4.61 -13.44 15.38
C GLY A 473 3.91 -12.37 14.53
N ALA A 474 3.24 -11.40 15.15
CA ALA A 474 2.60 -10.29 14.43
C ALA A 474 3.60 -9.33 13.73
N LYS A 475 4.87 -9.36 14.12
CA LYS A 475 5.97 -8.58 13.52
C LYS A 475 6.77 -9.35 12.47
N ILE A 476 6.44 -10.63 12.28
CA ILE A 476 7.18 -11.55 11.42
C ILE A 476 6.27 -11.87 10.23
N ASP A 477 6.68 -11.44 9.03
CA ASP A 477 5.97 -11.69 7.77
C ASP A 477 6.09 -13.14 7.29
N ARG A 478 7.17 -13.84 7.67
CA ARG A 478 7.39 -15.24 7.32
C ARG A 478 8.36 -15.95 8.27
N VAL A 479 8.12 -17.23 8.52
CA VAL A 479 9.12 -18.15 9.09
C VAL A 479 9.71 -19.03 7.98
N ASN A 480 11.02 -18.97 7.81
CA ASN A 480 11.82 -19.90 7.01
C ASN A 480 12.20 -21.08 7.91
N LEU A 481 11.33 -22.09 8.05
CA LEU A 481 11.55 -23.20 8.98
C LEU A 481 12.67 -24.08 8.46
N MET A 482 13.81 -24.13 9.15
CA MET A 482 14.95 -24.95 8.76
C MET A 482 14.70 -26.39 9.15
N SER A 483 13.81 -27.09 8.43
CA SER A 483 13.40 -28.46 8.70
C SER A 483 14.41 -29.51 8.20
N TYR A 484 15.70 -29.25 8.44
CA TYR A 484 16.86 -30.09 8.16
C TYR A 484 17.86 -29.99 9.32
N ASP A 485 18.95 -30.77 9.31
CA ASP A 485 19.90 -30.84 10.43
C ASP A 485 19.36 -31.29 11.81
N GLY A 486 18.14 -31.81 11.90
CA GLY A 486 17.57 -32.34 13.15
C GLY A 486 18.06 -33.72 13.60
N GLY A 487 19.00 -34.32 12.86
CA GLY A 487 19.48 -35.68 13.11
C GLY A 487 18.55 -36.78 12.58
N THR A 488 18.97 -38.04 12.75
CA THR A 488 18.39 -39.22 12.07
C THR A 488 16.91 -39.48 12.35
N TYR A 489 16.37 -38.92 13.42
CA TYR A 489 15.01 -39.19 13.88
C TYR A 489 14.08 -37.97 13.82
N TYR A 490 14.56 -36.84 13.31
CA TYR A 490 13.74 -35.64 13.16
C TYR A 490 12.72 -35.81 12.04
N ASP A 491 11.45 -35.52 12.34
CA ASP A 491 10.38 -35.44 11.33
C ASP A 491 10.07 -33.97 11.01
N PRO A 492 10.29 -33.51 9.77
CA PRO A 492 9.99 -32.14 9.37
C PRO A 492 8.50 -31.78 9.47
N ARG A 493 7.57 -32.75 9.39
CA ARG A 493 6.12 -32.51 9.55
C ARG A 493 5.77 -32.08 10.97
N GLU A 494 6.38 -32.73 11.95
CA GLU A 494 6.24 -32.36 13.37
C GLU A 494 6.76 -30.95 13.61
N GLY A 495 7.84 -30.57 12.93
CA GLY A 495 8.34 -29.19 12.90
C GLY A 495 7.29 -28.19 12.39
N TYR A 496 6.67 -28.47 11.24
CA TYR A 496 5.62 -27.62 10.68
C TYR A 496 4.45 -27.43 11.64
N GLU A 497 3.89 -28.53 12.15
CA GLU A 497 2.73 -28.48 13.05
C GLU A 497 3.05 -27.73 14.35
N SER A 498 4.27 -27.91 14.86
CA SER A 498 4.75 -27.20 16.06
C SER A 498 4.79 -25.68 15.86
N TYR A 499 5.38 -25.20 14.76
CA TYR A 499 5.40 -23.77 14.46
C TYR A 499 3.99 -23.24 14.15
N ARG A 500 3.19 -24.02 13.42
CA ARG A 500 1.82 -23.65 13.05
C ARG A 500 0.90 -23.48 14.26
N ALA A 501 1.12 -24.23 15.34
CA ALA A 501 0.36 -24.11 16.58
C ALA A 501 0.52 -22.74 17.27
N ILE A 502 1.63 -22.04 17.03
CA ILE A 502 1.96 -20.75 17.67
C ILE A 502 2.10 -19.58 16.71
N TYR A 503 2.04 -19.84 15.40
CA TYR A 503 2.24 -18.85 14.37
C TYR A 503 1.14 -18.91 13.32
N SER A 504 0.50 -17.76 13.08
CA SER A 504 -0.58 -17.64 12.11
C SER A 504 -0.11 -17.23 10.71
N GLY A 505 1.13 -16.75 10.56
CA GLY A 505 1.64 -16.26 9.28
C GLY A 505 2.21 -17.37 8.36
N PRO A 506 2.75 -16.99 7.19
CA PRO A 506 3.37 -17.88 6.23
C PRO A 506 4.58 -18.67 6.76
N ILE A 507 4.60 -19.98 6.53
CA ILE A 507 5.73 -20.87 6.83
C ILE A 507 6.29 -21.45 5.53
N ALA A 508 7.59 -21.25 5.28
CA ALA A 508 8.31 -21.94 4.22
C ALA A 508 9.11 -23.11 4.82
N MET A 509 8.76 -24.33 4.43
CA MET A 509 9.39 -25.57 4.90
C MET A 509 10.73 -25.81 4.21
N GLY A 510 11.79 -25.82 5.01
CA GLY A 510 13.16 -25.96 4.56
C GLY A 510 13.54 -27.34 4.06
N LEU A 511 14.28 -27.35 2.96
CA LEU A 511 14.83 -28.52 2.32
C LEU A 511 16.34 -28.35 2.20
N GLU A 512 17.06 -29.34 2.68
CA GLU A 512 18.46 -29.55 2.39
C GLU A 512 18.57 -30.77 1.49
N VAL A 513 19.05 -30.57 0.25
CA VAL A 513 19.16 -31.64 -0.75
C VAL A 513 20.61 -32.12 -0.82
N ALA A 514 20.77 -33.44 -0.71
CA ALA A 514 22.07 -34.11 -0.73
C ALA A 514 22.88 -33.83 -2.01
N PRO A 515 24.20 -34.04 -1.98
CA PRO A 515 25.06 -34.16 -0.82
C PRO A 515 25.28 -32.80 -0.18
N GLU A 516 25.27 -32.80 1.14
CA GLU A 516 25.85 -31.74 1.97
C GLU A 516 27.08 -32.33 2.69
N GLY A 517 28.06 -31.48 3.00
CA GLY A 517 29.27 -31.90 3.71
C GLY A 517 29.08 -32.12 5.22
N SER A 518 27.97 -31.64 5.78
CA SER A 518 27.67 -31.66 7.22
C SER A 518 26.17 -31.53 7.42
N GLY A 519 25.58 -32.35 8.29
CA GLY A 519 24.14 -32.31 8.54
C GLY A 519 23.50 -33.70 8.58
N GLY A 520 22.62 -33.95 9.55
CA GLY A 520 22.09 -35.29 9.82
C GLY A 520 20.73 -35.59 9.18
N ALA A 521 19.94 -34.57 8.86
CA ALA A 521 18.59 -34.70 8.31
C ALA A 521 18.51 -34.10 6.90
N VAL A 522 19.33 -34.65 5.99
CA VAL A 522 19.31 -34.29 4.57
C VAL A 522 18.19 -35.06 3.88
N LEU A 523 17.30 -34.35 3.19
CA LEU A 523 16.22 -35.00 2.44
C LEU A 523 16.78 -35.60 1.15
N LYS A 524 16.57 -36.90 0.99
CA LYS A 524 16.83 -37.59 -0.26
C LYS A 524 15.74 -37.24 -1.26
N LEU A 525 16.10 -37.15 -2.53
CA LEU A 525 15.11 -36.95 -3.58
C LEU A 525 14.18 -38.16 -3.75
N ASN A 526 14.70 -39.37 -3.55
CA ASN A 526 13.91 -40.60 -3.60
C ASN A 526 13.87 -41.27 -2.22
N ALA A 527 12.83 -42.07 -2.03
CA ALA A 527 12.74 -43.01 -0.92
C ALA A 527 13.85 -44.08 -1.01
N GLU A 528 14.23 -44.65 0.13
CA GLU A 528 15.01 -45.89 0.13
C GLU A 528 14.17 -47.07 -0.39
N PRO A 529 14.75 -48.04 -1.10
CA PRO A 529 14.04 -49.24 -1.54
C PRO A 529 13.34 -49.94 -0.36
N GLY A 530 12.05 -50.26 -0.53
CA GLY A 530 11.23 -50.91 0.49
C GLY A 530 10.57 -49.96 1.51
N THR A 531 10.67 -48.65 1.33
CA THR A 531 9.90 -47.68 2.13
C THR A 531 8.41 -47.85 1.85
N VAL A 532 7.59 -48.03 2.89
CA VAL A 532 6.13 -48.13 2.80
C VAL A 532 5.51 -46.86 3.35
N TYR A 533 4.73 -46.18 2.53
CA TYR A 533 3.98 -44.99 2.91
C TYR A 533 2.51 -45.35 3.10
N ASP A 534 1.94 -45.15 4.29
CA ASP A 534 0.50 -45.25 4.46
C ASP A 534 -0.21 -43.97 3.94
N ALA A 535 -1.50 -44.08 3.61
CA ALA A 535 -2.30 -42.95 3.12
C ALA A 535 -2.44 -41.83 4.17
N GLU A 536 -2.28 -42.18 5.44
CA GLU A 536 -2.43 -41.28 6.57
C GLU A 536 -1.20 -40.36 6.74
N MET A 537 0.00 -40.82 6.37
CA MET A 537 1.23 -40.02 6.36
C MET A 537 1.17 -38.93 5.29
N ASN A 538 0.62 -39.23 4.11
CA ASN A 538 0.47 -38.29 3.00
C ASN A 538 -0.59 -37.20 3.29
N THR A 539 -1.57 -37.52 4.14
CA THR A 539 -2.66 -36.63 4.54
C THR A 539 -2.44 -36.00 5.93
N GLY A 540 -1.33 -36.32 6.59
CA GLY A 540 -0.94 -35.84 7.92
C GLY A 540 -1.80 -36.37 9.07
N THR A 541 -2.66 -37.37 8.82
CA THR A 541 -3.48 -37.99 9.88
C THR A 541 -2.68 -38.97 10.72
N ASN A 542 -1.51 -39.42 10.24
CA ASN A 542 -0.52 -40.18 11.01
C ASN A 542 0.82 -39.41 11.11
N ASN A 543 1.26 -39.16 12.35
CA ASN A 543 2.54 -38.51 12.70
C ASN A 543 3.61 -39.52 13.18
N GLU A 544 3.44 -40.82 12.95
CA GLU A 544 4.52 -41.76 13.23
C GLU A 544 5.71 -41.44 12.31
N ALA A 545 6.80 -40.97 12.92
CA ALA A 545 8.06 -40.69 12.28
C ALA A 545 8.66 -42.01 11.78
N THR A 546 8.44 -42.34 10.50
CA THR A 546 9.07 -43.51 9.88
C THR A 546 10.48 -43.16 9.40
N ARG A 547 11.39 -44.13 9.44
CA ARG A 547 12.83 -43.92 9.25
C ARG A 547 13.28 -43.49 7.85
N TYR A 548 12.37 -43.14 6.92
CA TYR A 548 12.70 -42.75 5.54
C TYR A 548 11.73 -41.71 4.97
N TYR A 549 12.09 -40.44 5.15
CA TYR A 549 11.38 -39.31 4.55
C TYR A 549 12.15 -38.72 3.36
N ASN A 550 11.45 -38.27 2.32
CA ASN A 550 12.03 -37.74 1.09
C ASN A 550 11.37 -36.42 0.69
N VAL A 551 11.94 -35.73 -0.31
CA VAL A 551 11.43 -34.43 -0.79
C VAL A 551 9.99 -34.53 -1.31
N GLU A 552 9.64 -35.62 -1.99
CA GLU A 552 8.31 -35.83 -2.59
C GLU A 552 7.20 -35.95 -1.53
N THR A 553 7.50 -36.65 -0.43
CA THR A 553 6.56 -36.85 0.67
C THR A 553 6.31 -35.52 1.40
N LEU A 554 7.34 -34.67 1.56
CA LEU A 554 7.18 -33.33 2.13
C LEU A 554 6.38 -32.38 1.25
N ALA A 555 6.67 -32.38 -0.04
CA ALA A 555 5.91 -31.58 -0.99
C ALA A 555 4.43 -32.01 -1.00
N THR A 556 4.15 -33.31 -0.96
CA THR A 556 2.79 -33.85 -0.88
C THR A 556 2.10 -33.46 0.42
N TYR A 557 2.80 -33.58 1.55
CA TYR A 557 2.29 -33.15 2.85
C TYR A 557 1.89 -31.68 2.84
N MET A 558 2.79 -30.79 2.39
CA MET A 558 2.54 -29.35 2.35
C MET A 558 1.42 -28.98 1.38
N LYS A 559 1.25 -29.72 0.28
CA LYS A 559 0.10 -29.55 -0.61
C LYS A 559 -1.25 -29.84 0.08
N ASN A 560 -1.27 -30.79 1.01
CA ASN A 560 -2.49 -31.23 1.70
C ASN A 560 -2.74 -30.49 3.04
N ARG A 561 -1.68 -30.05 3.73
CA ARG A 561 -1.74 -29.45 5.08
C ARG A 561 -1.28 -27.99 5.17
N GLY A 562 -0.61 -27.49 4.14
CA GLY A 562 -0.18 -26.09 4.07
C GLY A 562 -1.38 -25.14 4.08
N ARG A 563 -1.23 -24.00 4.75
CA ARG A 563 -2.20 -22.91 4.66
C ARG A 563 -1.91 -22.01 3.46
N PRO A 564 -2.88 -21.19 3.03
CA PRO A 564 -2.63 -20.12 2.06
C PRO A 564 -1.40 -19.28 2.43
N GLY A 565 -0.44 -19.17 1.53
CA GLY A 565 0.81 -18.46 1.75
C GLY A 565 1.96 -19.32 2.28
N ASP A 566 1.72 -20.56 2.69
CA ASP A 566 2.80 -21.50 3.06
C ASP A 566 3.49 -22.06 1.84
N GLY A 567 4.64 -22.68 2.03
CA GLY A 567 5.27 -23.41 0.95
C GLY A 567 6.61 -23.99 1.33
N MET A 568 7.56 -23.91 0.42
CA MET A 568 8.84 -24.62 0.51
C MET A 568 10.01 -23.63 0.47
N MET A 569 11.12 -24.04 1.06
CA MET A 569 12.37 -23.31 1.05
C MET A 569 13.50 -24.26 0.65
N LEU A 570 14.35 -23.86 -0.30
CA LEU A 570 15.55 -24.60 -0.65
C LEU A 570 16.78 -23.93 -0.03
N TRP A 571 17.50 -24.69 0.79
CA TRP A 571 18.83 -24.33 1.24
C TRP A 571 19.83 -24.47 0.08
N GLN A 572 20.26 -23.30 -0.40
CA GLN A 572 21.19 -23.07 -1.50
C GLN A 572 20.66 -23.32 -2.92
N ILE A 573 20.28 -22.23 -3.59
CA ILE A 573 19.79 -22.23 -4.98
C ILE A 573 20.83 -22.71 -6.00
N TRP A 574 22.12 -22.72 -5.66
CA TRP A 574 23.16 -23.13 -6.62
C TRP A 574 23.08 -24.62 -6.97
N LYS A 575 22.42 -25.42 -6.12
CA LYS A 575 22.12 -26.84 -6.40
C LYS A 575 21.19 -27.01 -7.60
N GLU A 576 20.51 -25.94 -8.02
CA GLU A 576 19.65 -25.88 -9.19
C GLU A 576 20.24 -25.06 -10.35
N ARG A 577 21.54 -24.71 -10.30
CA ARG A 577 22.21 -23.92 -11.33
C ARG A 577 22.01 -24.49 -12.74
N VAL A 578 21.75 -23.57 -13.67
CA VAL A 578 21.64 -23.86 -15.10
C VAL A 578 22.92 -23.49 -15.87
N TYR A 579 23.70 -22.51 -15.39
CA TYR A 579 24.81 -21.91 -16.16
C TYR A 579 26.23 -22.26 -15.68
N ALA A 580 26.37 -22.89 -14.52
CA ALA A 580 27.65 -23.48 -14.09
C ALA A 580 27.41 -24.95 -13.72
N LYS A 581 28.40 -25.80 -14.05
CA LYS A 581 28.36 -27.21 -13.67
C LYS A 581 28.22 -27.28 -12.14
N PRO A 582 27.17 -27.91 -11.61
CA PRO A 582 27.05 -28.05 -10.17
C PRO A 582 28.24 -28.88 -9.64
N PRO A 583 28.70 -28.64 -8.40
CA PRO A 583 29.74 -29.42 -7.75
C PRO A 583 29.51 -30.92 -7.90
N ALA A 584 30.59 -31.69 -8.05
CA ALA A 584 30.48 -33.15 -8.14
C ALA A 584 29.73 -33.70 -6.92
N GLY A 585 28.67 -34.45 -7.18
CA GLY A 585 27.79 -34.99 -6.15
C GLY A 585 26.47 -34.23 -6.00
N ALA A 586 26.41 -32.91 -6.20
CA ALA A 586 25.19 -32.10 -6.03
C ALA A 586 23.96 -32.77 -6.65
N ALA A 587 23.02 -33.28 -5.83
CA ALA A 587 21.83 -33.96 -6.33
C ALA A 587 20.83 -32.90 -6.81
N GLY A 588 21.11 -32.34 -7.98
CA GLY A 588 20.15 -31.51 -8.69
C GLY A 588 19.07 -32.35 -9.39
N VAL A 589 19.21 -33.69 -9.43
CA VAL A 589 18.28 -34.62 -10.09
C VAL A 589 18.14 -35.95 -9.31
N ASN A 590 16.94 -36.53 -9.32
CA ASN A 590 16.64 -37.80 -8.69
C ASN A 590 17.05 -39.00 -9.56
N ALA A 591 16.72 -40.25 -9.16
CA ALA A 591 17.16 -41.46 -9.86
C ALA A 591 16.54 -41.60 -11.27
N THR A 592 15.47 -40.84 -11.54
CA THR A 592 14.78 -40.78 -12.82
C THR A 592 15.14 -39.53 -13.64
N GLY A 593 16.09 -38.72 -13.16
CA GLY A 593 16.54 -37.49 -13.80
C GLY A 593 15.70 -36.24 -13.48
N GLN A 594 14.76 -36.30 -12.52
CA GLN A 594 13.91 -35.17 -12.18
C GLN A 594 14.59 -34.19 -11.24
N LYS A 595 14.50 -32.89 -11.53
CA LYS A 595 15.02 -31.81 -10.69
C LYS A 595 14.20 -31.59 -9.42
N VAL A 596 14.83 -31.01 -8.39
CA VAL A 596 14.16 -30.60 -7.13
C VAL A 596 12.92 -29.75 -7.44
N CYS A 597 13.04 -28.76 -8.32
CA CYS A 597 11.92 -27.97 -8.82
C CYS A 597 10.74 -28.79 -9.39
N GLN A 598 10.97 -29.97 -9.99
CA GLN A 598 9.91 -30.82 -10.55
C GLN A 598 9.18 -31.59 -9.44
N ILE A 599 9.89 -31.87 -8.34
CA ILE A 599 9.32 -32.50 -7.14
C ILE A 599 8.55 -31.46 -6.32
N LEU A 600 9.07 -30.23 -6.27
CA LEU A 600 8.50 -29.13 -5.49
C LEU A 600 7.35 -28.41 -6.19
N ALA A 601 7.22 -28.49 -7.52
CA ALA A 601 6.16 -27.84 -8.27
C ALA A 601 5.30 -28.86 -9.04
N VAL A 602 4.10 -29.08 -8.50
CA VAL A 602 2.73 -29.22 -9.04
C VAL A 602 2.48 -28.99 -10.58
N THR A 603 3.47 -28.68 -11.44
CA THR A 603 3.42 -28.77 -12.92
C THR A 603 4.77 -29.23 -13.56
N PRO A 604 4.78 -29.87 -14.75
CA PRO A 604 5.89 -30.73 -15.20
C PRO A 604 7.24 -30.07 -15.57
N THR A 605 7.29 -28.76 -15.84
CA THR A 605 8.38 -28.16 -16.65
C THR A 605 9.35 -27.24 -15.91
N CYS A 606 9.15 -26.92 -14.63
CA CYS A 606 9.96 -25.93 -13.87
C CYS A 606 10.10 -24.53 -14.48
N THR A 607 9.32 -24.23 -15.52
CA THR A 607 9.29 -22.94 -16.21
C THR A 607 7.99 -22.17 -15.97
N GLY A 608 7.02 -22.80 -15.31
CA GLY A 608 5.72 -22.23 -14.98
C GLY A 608 5.72 -21.40 -13.68
N THR A 609 4.62 -20.71 -13.45
CA THR A 609 4.33 -20.03 -12.17
C THR A 609 3.90 -21.04 -11.12
N VAL A 610 4.15 -20.71 -9.85
CA VAL A 610 3.69 -21.50 -8.70
C VAL A 610 2.16 -21.59 -8.73
N PRO A 611 1.58 -22.80 -8.75
CA PRO A 611 0.14 -22.97 -8.62
C PRO A 611 -0.33 -22.72 -7.19
N ASP A 612 -1.59 -22.34 -7.04
CA ASP A 612 -2.21 -22.07 -5.74
C ASP A 612 -2.24 -23.36 -4.89
N LEU A 613 -2.05 -23.23 -3.57
CA LEU A 613 -2.39 -24.33 -2.66
C LEU A 613 -3.92 -24.45 -2.62
N PRO A 614 -4.48 -25.67 -2.62
CA PRO A 614 -5.92 -25.81 -2.51
C PRO A 614 -6.41 -25.14 -1.21
N PRO A 615 -7.59 -24.50 -1.21
CA PRO A 615 -8.20 -24.03 0.03
C PRO A 615 -8.36 -25.23 0.97
N THR A 616 -7.83 -25.12 2.18
CA THR A 616 -7.93 -26.16 3.22
C THR A 616 -9.39 -26.56 3.43
N GLN A 617 -9.68 -27.87 3.44
CA GLN A 617 -10.97 -28.41 3.89
C GLN A 617 -11.11 -28.32 5.41
#